data_AF-A0AAT9HV84-F1
#
_entry.id   AF-A0AAT9HV84-F1
#
_cell.length_a   1.000
_cell.length_b   1.000
_cell.length_c   1.000
_cell.angle_alpha   90.00
_cell.angle_beta   90.00
_cell.angle_gamma   90.00
#
_symmetry.space_group_name_H-M   'P 1'
#
loop_
_entity.id
_entity.type
_entity.pdbx_description
1 polymer ?
#
loop_
_entity_poly.entity_id
_entity_poly.type
_entity_poly.pdbx_seq_one_letter_code
_entity_poly.pdbx_strand_id
1 'polypeptide(L)' 'MARRDGGVAVFTVDAVEVYDARDFPDEKVYGAAPRPELRVITCGGGYSRSTGYRGNVVVYAHLTGSR' A
#
# COMPACT_ATOMS: atom_id res chain seq x y z
N MET A 1 -5.64 -10.78 -14.00
CA MET A 1 -7.04 -10.95 -13.55
C MET A 1 -7.74 -9.60 -13.67
N ALA A 2 -8.93 -9.56 -14.27
CA ALA A 2 -9.78 -8.37 -14.26
C ALA A 2 -10.52 -8.27 -12.93
N ARG A 3 -11.04 -7.07 -12.57
CA ARG A 3 -11.95 -6.95 -11.43
C ARG A 3 -13.17 -7.86 -11.65
N ARG A 4 -13.78 -8.34 -10.56
CA ARG A 4 -14.93 -9.26 -10.62
C ARG A 4 -16.11 -8.67 -11.42
N ASP A 5 -16.24 -7.35 -11.40
CA ASP A 5 -17.26 -6.58 -12.12
C ASP A 5 -16.90 -6.28 -13.59
N GLY A 6 -15.72 -6.70 -14.06
CA GLY A 6 -15.24 -6.44 -15.42
C GLY A 6 -14.76 -5.00 -15.67
N GLY A 7 -14.88 -4.11 -14.69
CA GLY A 7 -14.45 -2.71 -14.80
C GLY A 7 -13.00 -2.48 -14.41
N VAL A 8 -12.47 -1.32 -14.78
CA VAL A 8 -11.14 -0.83 -14.38
C VAL A 8 -11.30 0.30 -13.39
N ALA A 9 -10.87 0.07 -12.15
CA ALA A 9 -10.81 1.12 -11.13
C ALA A 9 -9.52 1.95 -11.28
N VAL A 10 -9.65 3.26 -11.30
CA VAL A 10 -8.55 4.22 -11.39
C VAL A 10 -8.31 4.83 -10.02
N PHE A 11 -7.08 4.69 -9.51
CA PHE A 11 -6.67 5.21 -8.21
C PHE A 11 -5.62 6.30 -8.39
N THR A 12 -5.71 7.37 -7.61
CA THR A 12 -4.68 8.39 -7.49
C THR A 12 -3.86 8.15 -6.25
N VAL A 13 -2.53 8.17 -6.39
CA VAL A 13 -1.59 8.02 -5.27
C VAL A 13 -1.60 9.29 -4.42
N ASP A 14 -1.87 9.11 -3.14
CA ASP A 14 -1.85 10.19 -2.13
C ASP A 14 -0.49 10.29 -1.47
N ALA A 15 0.11 9.14 -1.13
CA ALA A 15 1.35 9.07 -0.39
C ALA A 15 2.12 7.79 -0.66
N VAL A 16 3.43 7.86 -0.49
CA VAL A 16 4.33 6.70 -0.41
C VAL A 16 5.12 6.85 0.88
N GLU A 17 4.90 5.94 1.81
CA GLU A 17 5.55 5.95 3.13
C GLU A 17 6.42 4.70 3.30
N VAL A 18 7.47 4.81 4.12
CA VAL A 18 8.35 3.69 4.46
C VAL A 18 8.31 3.48 5.97
N TYR A 19 8.00 2.25 6.39
CA TYR A 19 7.96 1.87 7.80
C TYR A 19 9.00 0.81 8.09
N ASP A 20 9.63 0.88 9.27
CA ASP A 20 10.48 -0.20 9.76
C ASP A 20 9.61 -1.43 10.06
N ALA A 21 10.10 -2.62 9.74
CA ALA A 21 9.36 -3.86 9.95
C ALA A 21 9.06 -4.12 11.43
N ARG A 22 9.85 -3.54 12.35
CA ARG A 22 9.66 -3.70 13.80
C ARG A 22 8.61 -2.75 14.40
N ASP A 23 8.27 -1.68 13.69
CA ASP A 23 7.37 -0.61 14.13
C ASP A 23 6.35 -0.31 13.04
N PHE A 24 5.78 -1.40 12.49
CA PHE A 24 4.85 -1.30 11.38
C PHE A 24 3.47 -0.87 11.91
N PRO A 25 2.89 0.23 11.39
CA PRO A 25 1.63 0.77 11.91
C PRO A 25 0.44 0.00 11.34
N ASP A 26 0.16 -1.19 11.88
CA ASP A 26 -0.90 -2.10 11.40
C ASP A 26 -2.25 -1.41 11.27
N GLU A 27 -2.65 -0.60 12.25
CA GLU A 27 -3.96 0.05 12.24
C GLU A 27 -4.08 1.08 11.11
N LYS A 28 -2.99 1.82 10.82
CA LYS A 28 -2.96 2.77 9.70
C LYS A 28 -2.95 2.06 8.34
N VAL A 29 -2.24 0.93 8.23
CA VAL A 29 -2.03 0.22 6.95
C VAL A 29 -3.14 -0.77 6.64
N TYR A 30 -3.66 -1.50 7.62
CA TYR A 30 -4.68 -2.53 7.44
C TYR A 30 -6.07 -2.10 7.92
N GLY A 31 -6.17 -1.03 8.71
CA GLY A 31 -7.45 -0.55 9.22
C GLY A 31 -8.42 -0.12 8.12
N ALA A 32 -9.72 -0.23 8.42
CA ALA A 32 -10.77 0.15 7.48
C ALA A 32 -10.69 1.62 7.10
N ALA A 33 -11.01 1.92 5.84
CA ALA A 33 -11.13 3.29 5.34
C ALA A 33 -12.60 3.64 5.11
N PRO A 34 -13.04 4.89 5.34
CA PRO A 34 -14.41 5.33 5.12
C PRO A 34 -14.77 5.50 3.62
N ARG A 35 -13.77 5.39 2.73
CA ARG A 35 -13.89 5.51 1.28
C ARG A 35 -13.11 4.37 0.59
N PRO A 36 -13.32 4.11 -0.71
CA PRO A 36 -12.52 3.14 -1.44
C PRO A 36 -11.05 3.57 -1.51
N GLU A 37 -10.20 2.84 -0.80
CA GLU A 37 -8.75 3.02 -0.79
C GLU A 37 -8.03 1.77 -1.29
N LEU A 38 -6.87 1.98 -1.91
CA LEU A 38 -5.91 0.97 -2.31
C LEU A 38 -4.63 1.21 -1.51
N ARG A 39 -4.13 0.14 -0.88
CA ARG A 39 -2.84 0.14 -0.18
C ARG A 39 -1.98 -0.97 -0.76
N VAL A 40 -0.85 -0.61 -1.38
CA VAL A 40 0.13 -1.56 -1.92
C VAL A 40 1.31 -1.63 -0.95
N ILE A 41 1.62 -2.84 -0.49
CA ILE A 41 2.63 -3.08 0.54
C ILE A 41 3.72 -3.96 -0.05
N THR A 42 4.96 -3.50 -0.02
CA THR A 42 6.13 -4.25 -0.51
C THR A 42 7.31 -4.13 0.45
N CYS A 43 8.23 -5.10 0.41
CA CYS A 43 9.48 -4.98 1.16
C CYS A 43 10.32 -3.81 0.62
N GLY A 44 10.87 -3.00 1.51
CA GLY A 44 11.72 -1.87 1.13
C GLY A 44 12.39 -1.18 2.31
N GLY A 45 12.81 0.06 2.12
CA GLY A 45 13.59 0.80 3.12
C GLY A 45 15.05 0.33 3.21
N GLY A 46 15.64 0.41 4.41
CA GLY A 46 17.04 0.05 4.62
C GLY A 46 17.32 -1.41 4.30
N TYR A 47 18.32 -1.66 3.45
CA TYR A 47 18.72 -3.02 3.05
C TYR A 47 20.03 -3.43 3.71
N SER A 48 20.13 -4.70 4.11
CA SER A 48 21.38 -5.33 4.50
C SER A 48 21.49 -6.73 3.91
N ARG A 49 22.68 -7.13 3.48
CA ARG A 49 22.91 -8.46 2.88
C ARG A 49 22.57 -9.62 3.83
N SER A 50 22.72 -9.44 5.14
CA SER A 50 22.45 -10.48 6.13
C SER A 50 20.98 -10.61 6.52
N THR A 51 20.19 -9.54 6.39
CA THR A 51 18.82 -9.45 6.94
C THR A 51 17.77 -9.05 5.91
N GLY A 52 18.16 -8.71 4.68
CA GLY A 52 17.27 -8.22 3.64
C GLY A 52 16.81 -6.78 3.88
N TYR A 53 15.66 -6.44 3.29
CA TYR A 53 14.98 -5.18 3.56
C TYR A 53 14.42 -5.17 4.99
N ARG A 54 14.67 -4.08 5.72
CA ARG A 54 14.29 -3.92 7.13
C ARG A 54 12.97 -3.18 7.31
N GLY A 55 12.24 -2.95 6.23
CA GLY A 55 11.00 -2.20 6.26
C GLY A 55 10.07 -2.56 5.11
N ASN A 56 8.97 -1.82 5.06
CA ASN A 56 7.94 -1.92 4.06
C ASN A 56 7.71 -0.54 3.43
N VAL A 57 7.57 -0.51 2.11
CA VAL A 57 7.05 0.64 1.39
C VAL A 57 5.54 0.44 1.25
N VAL A 58 4.77 1.45 1.65
CA VAL A 58 3.31 1.46 1.56
C VAL A 58 2.89 2.61 0.66
N VAL A 59 2.24 2.27 -0.45
CA VAL A 59 1.60 3.24 -1.34
C VAL A 59 0.14 3.36 -0.94
N TYR A 60 -0.29 4.56 -0.58
CA TYR A 60 -1.68 4.89 -0.29
C TYR A 60 -2.29 5.57 -1.50
N ALA A 61 -3.47 5.11 -1.92
CA ALA A 61 -4.18 5.66 -3.05
C ALA A 61 -5.69 5.60 -2.84
N HIS A 62 -6.42 6.51 -3.46
CA HIS A 62 -7.88 6.54 -3.42
C HIS A 62 -8.50 6.47 -4.79
N LEU A 63 -9.71 5.91 -4.85
CA LEU A 63 -10.44 5.78 -6.11
C LEU A 63 -10.81 7.17 -6.64
N THR A 64 -10.42 7.46 -7.87
CA THR A 64 -10.74 8.71 -8.58
C THR A 64 -11.56 8.49 -9.84
N GLY A 65 -11.75 7.24 -10.27
CA GLY A 65 -12.67 6.92 -11.35
C GLY A 65 -12.80 5.42 -11.62
N SER A 66 -13.67 5.10 -12.56
CA SER A 66 -13.84 3.74 -13.10
C SER A 66 -14.04 3.82 -14.62
N ARG A 67 -13.59 2.79 -15.33
CA ARG A 67 -13.77 2.61 -16.78
C ARG A 67 -14.35 1.24 -17.09
#